data_AF-A0A0C2MCN7-F1
#
_entry.id   AF-A0A0C2MCN7-F1
#
_cell.length_a   1.000
_cell.length_b   1.000
_cell.length_c   1.000
_cell.angle_alpha   90.00
_cell.angle_beta   90.00
_cell.angle_gamma   90.00
#
_symmetry.space_group_name_H-M   'P 1'
#
loop_
_entity.id
_entity.type
_entity.pdbx_description
1 polymer ?
#
loop_
_entity_poly.entity_id
_entity_poly.type
_entity_poly.pdbx_seq_one_letter_code
_entity_poly.pdbx_strand_id
1 'polypeptide(L)'
;MEGYKVTVLDDIISEADIVITATGNINIVTEHHISKMKDNAILGNTGHFDYEVDAKWIAENAVSHVSVKPQLDIYTFASGKSVILLAQGRLVNLSCADGHPSFVMSATFSNMFLAAVELCQSPSNKYEPGIYLLPKTVMYLL
;
A
#
# COMPACT_ATOMS: atom_id res chain seq x y z
N MET A 1 17.57 -1.48 -14.50
CA MET A 1 16.17 -1.09 -14.69
C MET A 1 15.59 -1.99 -15.77
N GLU A 2 14.48 -2.66 -15.49
CA GLU A 2 13.81 -3.65 -16.34
C GLU A 2 13.06 -3.04 -17.56
N GLY A 3 13.50 -1.89 -18.08
CA GLY A 3 12.85 -1.21 -19.21
C GLY A 3 11.69 -0.28 -18.84
N TYR A 4 11.42 -0.05 -17.55
CA TYR A 4 10.41 0.91 -17.10
C TYR A 4 10.90 2.35 -17.19
N LYS A 5 10.02 3.26 -17.61
CA LYS A 5 10.24 4.70 -17.51
C LYS A 5 10.25 5.11 -16.04
N VAL A 6 11.34 5.72 -15.59
CA VAL A 6 11.44 6.35 -14.27
C VAL A 6 11.31 7.85 -14.44
N THR A 7 10.35 8.46 -13.75
CA THR A 7 10.03 9.87 -13.85
C THR A 7 9.48 10.37 -12.52
N VAL A 8 9.38 11.68 -12.34
CA VAL A 8 8.70 12.28 -11.19
C VAL A 8 7.19 12.23 -11.39
N LEU A 9 6.44 12.10 -10.29
CA LEU A 9 4.99 11.96 -10.32
C LEU A 9 4.30 13.17 -10.97
N ASP A 10 4.79 14.39 -10.66
CA ASP A 10 4.26 15.65 -11.20
C ASP A 10 4.23 15.70 -12.74
N ASP A 11 5.20 15.04 -13.39
CA ASP A 11 5.35 15.05 -14.84
C ASP A 11 4.42 14.04 -15.55
N ILE A 12 3.85 13.08 -14.82
CA ILE A 12 3.11 11.96 -15.42
C ILE A 12 1.68 11.78 -14.89
N ILE A 13 1.33 12.41 -13.77
CA ILE A 13 0.04 12.19 -13.09
C ILE A 13 -1.17 12.53 -13.99
N SER A 14 -1.06 13.52 -14.87
CA SER A 14 -2.13 13.90 -15.81
C SER A 14 -2.30 12.91 -16.96
N GLU A 15 -1.34 12.01 -17.16
CA GLU A 15 -1.35 10.98 -18.20
C GLU A 15 -1.66 9.59 -17.63
N ALA A 16 -1.64 9.42 -16.30
CA ALA A 16 -1.85 8.13 -15.66
C ALA A 16 -3.33 7.73 -15.61
N ASP A 17 -3.65 6.54 -16.11
CA ASP A 17 -4.98 5.94 -15.97
C ASP A 17 -5.12 5.17 -14.65
N ILE A 18 -4.02 4.61 -14.14
CA ILE A 18 -3.94 3.88 -12.87
C ILE A 18 -2.72 4.37 -12.10
N VAL A 19 -2.92 4.71 -10.83
CA VAL A 19 -1.88 5.13 -9.91
C VAL A 19 -1.90 4.22 -8.69
N ILE A 20 -0.77 3.55 -8.43
CA ILE A 20 -0.59 2.68 -7.27
C ILE A 20 0.62 3.18 -6.47
N THR A 21 0.41 3.50 -5.19
CA THR A 21 1.49 3.84 -4.25
C THR A 21 2.01 2.57 -3.55
N ALA A 22 3.33 2.47 -3.41
CA ALA A 22 4.01 1.32 -2.83
C ALA A 22 5.31 1.73 -2.12
N THR A 23 5.33 2.90 -1.48
CA THR A 23 6.57 3.56 -1.04
C THR A 23 6.92 3.30 0.42
N GLY A 24 5.93 2.97 1.25
CA GLY A 24 6.06 2.93 2.71
C GLY A 24 6.20 4.32 3.35
N ASN A 25 5.87 5.40 2.62
CA ASN A 25 6.07 6.78 3.05
C ASN A 25 4.78 7.60 2.93
N ILE A 26 4.75 8.79 3.52
CA ILE A 26 3.56 9.65 3.59
C ILE A 26 3.51 10.66 2.44
N ASN A 27 2.31 11.15 2.12
CA ASN A 27 2.08 12.29 1.22
C ASN A 27 2.65 12.07 -0.20
N ILE A 28 2.45 10.89 -0.78
CA ILE A 28 2.91 10.58 -2.14
C ILE A 28 1.95 11.16 -3.17
N VAL A 29 0.66 10.87 -3.05
CA VAL A 29 -0.40 11.41 -3.92
C VAL A 29 -1.25 12.38 -3.10
N THR A 30 -0.90 13.66 -3.20
CA THR A 30 -1.56 14.77 -2.52
C THR A 30 -2.68 15.40 -3.35
N GLU A 31 -3.43 16.33 -2.75
CA GLU A 31 -4.42 17.21 -3.43
C GLU A 31 -3.94 17.77 -4.77
N HIS A 32 -2.66 18.19 -4.84
CA HIS A 32 -2.04 18.76 -6.03
C HIS A 32 -2.07 17.75 -7.19
N HIS A 33 -1.72 16.51 -6.90
CA HIS A 33 -1.69 15.42 -7.86
C HIS A 33 -3.12 15.01 -8.25
N ILE A 34 -4.01 14.85 -7.26
CA ILE A 34 -5.39 14.41 -7.47
C ILE A 34 -6.14 15.36 -8.41
N SER A 35 -5.96 16.68 -8.23
CA SER A 35 -6.60 17.68 -9.09
C SER A 35 -6.18 17.60 -10.57
N LYS A 36 -5.00 17.04 -10.85
CA LYS A 36 -4.42 16.88 -12.19
C LYS A 36 -4.75 15.55 -12.86
N MET A 37 -5.26 14.57 -12.10
CA MET A 37 -5.58 13.25 -12.63
C MET A 37 -6.59 13.32 -13.78
N LYS A 38 -6.56 12.29 -14.63
CA LYS A 38 -7.59 12.07 -15.65
C LYS A 38 -8.95 11.84 -15.00
N ASP A 39 -10.01 12.15 -15.75
CA ASP A 39 -11.34 11.71 -15.35
C ASP A 39 -11.40 10.17 -15.28
N ASN A 40 -12.00 9.65 -14.22
CA ASN A 40 -12.11 8.23 -13.88
C ASN A 40 -10.77 7.50 -13.70
N ALA A 41 -9.68 8.21 -13.41
CA ALA A 41 -8.42 7.56 -13.05
C ALA A 41 -8.58 6.71 -11.77
N ILE A 42 -7.95 5.53 -11.75
CA ILE A 42 -7.95 4.61 -10.62
C ILE A 42 -6.81 4.95 -9.69
N LEU A 43 -7.11 5.11 -8.40
CA LEU A 43 -6.15 5.39 -7.36
C LEU A 43 -6.21 4.31 -6.28
N GLY A 44 -5.06 3.69 -6.02
CA GLY A 44 -4.92 2.65 -5.00
C GLY A 44 -3.58 2.73 -4.29
N ASN A 45 -3.49 2.01 -3.18
CA ASN A 45 -2.31 1.95 -2.34
C ASN A 45 -2.04 0.50 -1.94
N THR A 46 -0.78 0.08 -2.01
CA THR A 46 -0.31 -1.22 -1.52
C THR A 46 0.82 -1.09 -0.50
N GLY A 47 1.09 0.14 -0.03
CA GLY A 47 2.01 0.43 1.06
C GLY A 47 1.47 0.07 2.44
N HIS A 48 2.17 0.44 3.51
CA HIS A 48 1.90 -0.08 4.86
C HIS A 48 0.63 0.50 5.53
N PHE A 49 0.21 1.72 5.16
CA PHE A 49 -0.93 2.44 5.74
C PHE A 49 -1.61 3.38 4.73
N ASP A 50 -2.69 4.04 5.14
CA ASP A 50 -3.51 4.97 4.35
C ASP A 50 -2.93 6.39 4.21
N TYR A 51 -1.65 6.59 4.52
CA TYR A 51 -0.99 7.91 4.46
C TYR A 51 -0.28 8.21 3.14
N GLU A 52 -0.18 7.25 2.22
CA GLU A 52 0.49 7.48 0.93
C GLU A 52 -0.40 8.33 0.00
N VAL A 53 -1.72 8.20 0.14
CA VAL A 53 -2.74 8.87 -0.68
C VAL A 53 -3.62 9.72 0.21
N ASP A 54 -3.90 10.95 -0.18
CA ASP A 54 -4.78 11.85 0.58
C ASP A 54 -6.28 11.53 0.38
N ALA A 55 -6.69 10.35 0.86
CA ALA A 55 -8.08 9.88 0.80
C ALA A 55 -9.04 10.80 1.58
N LYS A 56 -8.54 11.44 2.64
CA LYS A 56 -9.30 12.41 3.42
C LYS A 56 -9.66 13.62 2.56
N TRP A 57 -8.69 14.22 1.88
CA TRP A 57 -8.94 15.35 0.99
C TRP A 57 -9.95 14.99 -0.11
N ILE A 58 -9.85 13.79 -0.69
CA ILE A 58 -10.81 13.30 -1.70
C ILE A 58 -12.23 13.31 -1.13
N ALA A 59 -12.43 12.71 0.04
CA ALA A 59 -13.75 12.61 0.67
C ALA A 59 -14.33 13.98 1.07
N GLU A 60 -13.48 14.92 1.51
CA GLU A 60 -13.90 16.25 1.95
C GLU A 60 -14.18 17.23 0.79
N ASN A 61 -13.56 17.03 -0.37
CA ASN A 61 -13.63 17.96 -1.51
C ASN A 61 -14.49 17.45 -2.69
N ALA A 62 -14.96 16.21 -2.64
CA ALA A 62 -15.89 15.69 -3.63
C ALA A 62 -17.29 16.30 -3.45
N VAL A 63 -17.94 16.63 -4.57
CA VAL A 63 -19.34 17.08 -4.59
C VAL A 63 -20.32 15.91 -4.68
N SER A 64 -19.83 14.72 -5.05
CA SER A 64 -20.60 13.48 -5.08
C SER A 64 -19.71 12.30 -4.74
N HIS A 65 -20.28 11.32 -4.05
CA HIS A 65 -19.65 10.06 -3.68
C HIS A 65 -20.62 8.92 -3.97
N VAL A 66 -20.15 7.93 -4.73
CA VAL A 66 -20.89 6.70 -5.03
C VAL A 66 -20.06 5.51 -4.59
N SER A 67 -20.58 4.72 -3.64
CA SER A 67 -20.00 3.43 -3.30
C SER A 67 -20.56 2.37 -4.25
N VAL A 68 -19.72 1.89 -5.17
CA VAL A 68 -20.15 0.96 -6.24
C VAL A 68 -20.27 -0.46 -5.68
N LYS A 69 -19.30 -0.85 -4.87
CA LYS A 69 -19.24 -2.11 -4.13
C LYS A 69 -18.31 -1.92 -2.92
N PRO A 70 -18.24 -2.88 -1.98
CA PRO A 70 -17.29 -2.79 -0.87
C PRO A 70 -15.87 -2.52 -1.38
N GLN A 71 -15.21 -1.51 -0.79
CA GLN A 71 -13.84 -1.09 -1.09
C GLN A 71 -13.63 -0.51 -2.51
N LEU A 72 -14.70 -0.08 -3.19
CA LEU A 72 -14.61 0.66 -4.45
C LEU A 72 -15.58 1.85 -4.42
N ASP A 73 -15.00 3.04 -4.40
CA ASP A 73 -15.71 4.30 -4.31
C ASP A 73 -15.37 5.21 -5.50
N ILE A 74 -16.37 5.93 -6.01
CA ILE A 74 -16.19 6.96 -7.04
C ILE A 74 -16.49 8.31 -6.41
N TYR A 75 -15.53 9.22 -6.50
CA TYR A 75 -15.65 10.60 -6.01
C TYR A 75 -15.62 11.55 -7.19
N THR A 76 -16.67 12.35 -7.34
CA THR A 76 -16.75 13.38 -8.40
C THR A 76 -16.53 14.75 -7.79
N PHE A 77 -15.65 15.54 -8.39
CA PHE A 77 -15.30 16.89 -7.95
C PHE A 77 -16.12 17.96 -8.68
N ALA A 78 -16.12 19.19 -8.17
CA ALA A 78 -16.81 20.33 -8.80
C ALA A 78 -16.35 20.62 -10.24
N SER A 79 -15.14 20.18 -10.61
CA SER A 79 -14.62 20.27 -11.98
C SER A 79 -15.34 19.34 -12.98
N GLY A 80 -16.16 18.40 -12.49
CA GLY A 80 -16.80 17.35 -13.28
C GLY A 80 -15.94 16.09 -13.44
N LYS A 81 -14.65 16.13 -13.08
CA LYS A 81 -13.79 14.94 -13.07
C LYS A 81 -14.09 14.04 -11.87
N SER A 82 -13.95 12.74 -12.06
CA SER A 82 -14.06 11.73 -11.03
C SER A 82 -12.75 10.98 -10.78
N VAL A 83 -12.57 10.48 -9.56
CA VAL A 83 -11.51 9.53 -9.19
C VAL A 83 -12.16 8.26 -8.66
N ILE A 84 -11.67 7.11 -9.11
CA ILE A 84 -12.05 5.80 -8.59
C ILE A 84 -11.04 5.43 -7.50
N LEU A 85 -11.45 5.52 -6.25
CA LEU A 85 -10.62 5.22 -5.09
C LEU A 85 -10.84 3.78 -4.63
N LEU A 86 -9.74 3.02 -4.56
CA LEU A 86 -9.76 1.65 -4.03
C LEU A 86 -9.47 1.65 -2.54
N ALA A 87 -10.22 0.83 -1.80
CA ALA A 87 -10.03 0.56 -0.38
C ALA A 87 -9.91 1.81 0.52
N GLN A 88 -10.51 2.94 0.11
CA GLN A 88 -10.39 4.22 0.81
C GLN A 88 -8.92 4.64 1.04
N GLY A 89 -8.01 4.25 0.15
CA GLY A 89 -6.57 4.53 0.28
C GLY A 89 -5.78 3.53 1.14
N ARG A 90 -6.42 2.47 1.66
CA ARG A 90 -5.76 1.37 2.39
C ARG A 90 -5.21 0.31 1.43
N LEU A 91 -4.61 -0.74 1.99
CA LEU A 91 -4.00 -1.84 1.26
C LEU A 91 -4.98 -2.53 0.32
N VAL A 92 -4.82 -2.28 -0.97
CA VAL A 92 -5.72 -2.76 -2.03
C VAL A 92 -5.70 -4.29 -2.14
N ASN A 93 -4.55 -4.92 -1.99
CA ASN A 93 -4.41 -6.37 -2.15
C ASN A 93 -5.14 -7.16 -1.05
N LEU A 94 -5.22 -6.61 0.16
CA LEU A 94 -5.93 -7.23 1.30
C LEU A 94 -7.40 -6.82 1.38
N SER A 95 -7.73 -5.59 0.95
CA SER A 95 -9.09 -5.06 1.08
C SER A 95 -9.97 -5.43 -0.11
N CYS A 96 -9.40 -5.47 -1.31
CA CYS A 96 -10.13 -5.74 -2.55
C CYS A 96 -9.94 -7.18 -3.05
N ALA A 97 -9.07 -7.97 -2.42
CA ALA A 97 -8.73 -9.35 -2.79
C ALA A 97 -8.25 -10.15 -1.57
N ASP A 98 -7.66 -11.34 -1.81
CA ASP A 98 -7.28 -12.29 -0.78
C ASP A 98 -5.85 -12.10 -0.22
N GLY A 99 -5.19 -10.97 -0.51
CA GLY A 99 -3.83 -10.70 -0.08
C GLY A 99 -2.80 -11.58 -0.78
N HIS A 100 -1.80 -12.05 -0.03
CA HIS A 100 -0.78 -12.94 -0.57
C HIS A 100 -1.25 -14.40 -0.58
N PRO A 101 -0.92 -15.19 -1.62
CA PRO A 101 -1.19 -16.62 -1.64
C PRO A 101 -0.63 -17.35 -0.43
N SER A 102 -1.29 -18.44 -0.01
CA SER A 102 -0.88 -19.24 1.15
C SER A 102 0.57 -19.69 1.11
N PHE A 103 1.10 -20.00 -0.07
CA PHE A 103 2.51 -20.38 -0.27
C PHE A 103 3.50 -19.24 0.01
N VAL A 104 3.13 -17.99 -0.31
CA VAL A 104 3.93 -16.81 0.06
C VAL A 104 3.86 -16.60 1.57
N MET A 105 2.66 -16.71 2.14
CA MET A 105 2.46 -16.54 3.59
C MET A 105 3.11 -17.66 4.41
N SER A 106 3.24 -18.88 3.89
CA SER A 106 3.92 -19.96 4.60
C SER A 106 5.39 -19.66 4.86
N ALA A 107 6.09 -19.04 3.91
CA ALA A 107 7.48 -18.63 4.14
C ALA A 107 7.58 -17.56 5.25
N THR A 108 6.69 -16.56 5.23
CA THR A 108 6.63 -15.51 6.26
C THR A 108 6.32 -16.07 7.64
N PHE A 109 5.25 -16.88 7.76
CA PHE A 109 4.82 -17.43 9.04
C PHE A 109 5.82 -18.44 9.60
N SER A 110 6.47 -19.22 8.76
CA SER A 110 7.54 -20.10 9.21
C SER A 110 8.73 -19.30 9.76
N ASN A 111 9.14 -18.20 9.11
CA ASN A 111 10.18 -17.32 9.64
C ASN A 111 9.77 -16.69 10.99
N MET A 112 8.52 -16.23 11.12
CA MET A 112 8.00 -15.70 12.39
C MET A 112 7.97 -16.74 13.50
N PHE A 113 7.55 -17.97 13.18
CA PHE A 113 7.53 -19.08 14.12
C PHE A 113 8.94 -19.44 14.58
N LEU A 114 9.88 -19.56 13.65
CA LEU A 114 11.28 -19.83 13.95
C LEU A 114 11.93 -18.72 14.78
N ALA A 115 11.59 -17.45 14.52
CA ALA A 115 12.02 -16.32 15.34
C ALA A 115 11.51 -16.44 16.79
N ALA A 116 10.24 -16.82 16.97
CA ALA A 116 9.67 -17.05 18.29
C ALA A 116 10.36 -18.21 19.02
N VAL A 117 10.62 -19.32 18.32
CA VAL A 117 11.37 -20.48 18.87
C VAL A 117 12.79 -20.07 19.29
N GLU A 118 13.51 -19.35 18.44
CA GLU A 118 14.86 -18.85 18.73
C GLU A 118 14.88 -17.96 19.98
N LEU A 119 13.92 -17.03 20.09
CA LEU A 119 13.81 -16.17 21.28
C LEU A 119 13.50 -16.97 22.54
N CYS A 120 12.58 -17.95 22.47
CA CYS A 120 12.19 -18.75 23.63
C CYS A 120 13.26 -19.74 24.10
N GLN A 121 14.06 -20.28 23.18
CA GLN A 121 15.09 -21.30 23.49
C GLN A 121 16.47 -20.70 23.77
N SER A 122 16.67 -19.42 23.44
CA SER A 122 17.94 -18.75 23.67
C SER A 122 18.21 -18.46 25.14
N PRO A 123 19.48 -18.48 25.58
CA PRO A 123 19.87 -18.01 26.89
C PRO A 123 19.39 -16.57 27.15
N SER A 124 19.01 -16.26 28.39
CA SER A 124 18.42 -14.98 28.79
C SER A 124 19.31 -13.76 28.53
N ASN A 125 20.60 -13.95 28.30
CA ASN A 125 21.60 -12.92 28.01
C ASN A 125 22.04 -12.87 26.54
N LYS A 126 21.41 -13.64 25.65
CA LYS A 126 21.79 -13.66 24.23
C LYS A 126 21.30 -12.41 23.48
N TYR A 127 20.10 -11.93 23.82
CA TYR A 127 19.48 -10.76 23.19
C TYR A 127 19.22 -9.69 24.25
N GLU A 128 19.82 -8.52 24.06
CA GLU A 128 19.48 -7.30 24.77
C GLU A 128 18.31 -6.60 24.04
N PRO A 129 17.66 -5.58 24.62
CA PRO A 129 16.67 -4.80 23.88
C PRO A 129 17.25 -4.21 22.58
N GLY A 130 16.69 -4.57 21.43
CA GLY A 130 17.19 -4.15 20.13
C GLY A 130 16.49 -4.78 18.94
N ILE A 131 16.94 -4.42 17.74
CA ILE A 131 16.45 -4.99 16.48
C ILE A 131 17.48 -6.00 15.98
N TYR A 132 17.04 -7.24 15.79
CA TYR A 132 17.88 -8.34 15.33
C TYR A 132 17.33 -8.92 14.04
N LEU A 133 18.25 -9.29 13.15
CA LEU A 133 17.90 -10.14 12.01
C LEU A 133 17.80 -11.58 12.49
N LEU A 134 16.87 -12.33 11.91
CA LEU A 134 16.79 -13.77 12.12
C LEU A 134 18.13 -14.40 11.68
N PRO A 135 18.78 -15.25 12.51
CA PRO A 135 20.02 -15.89 12.13
C PRO A 135 19.87 -16.70 10.84
N LYS A 136 20.84 -16.59 9.93
CA LYS A 136 20.79 -17.30 8.63
C LYS A 136 20.64 -18.82 8.78
N THR A 137 21.25 -19.41 9.81
CA THR A 137 21.16 -20.84 10.12
C THR A 137 19.74 -21.30 10.41
N VAL A 138 18.91 -20.42 10.97
CA VAL A 138 17.50 -20.68 11.24
C VAL A 138 16.68 -20.50 9.95
N MET A 139 17.01 -19.48 9.16
CA MET A 139 16.33 -19.18 7.89
C MET A 139 16.51 -20.28 6.82
N TYR A 140 17.64 -20.99 6.79
CA TYR A 140 17.89 -22.09 5.83
C TYR A 140 17.09 -23.37 6.10
N LEU A 141 16.27 -23.42 7.17
CA LEU A 141 15.37 -24.55 7.43
C LEU A 141 14.10 -24.52 6.57
N LEU A 142 13.90 -23.45 5.78
CA LEU A 142 12.77 -23.23 4.87
C LEU A 142 13.19 -23.32 3.41
#